data_AF-A0A2U2DFI4-F1
#
_entry.id   AF-A0A2U2DFI4-F1
#
_cell.length_a   1.000
_cell.length_b   1.000
_cell.length_c   1.000
_cell.angle_alpha   90.00
_cell.angle_beta   90.00
_cell.angle_gamma   90.00
#
_symmetry.space_group_name_H-M   'P 1'
#
loop_
_entity.id
_entity.type
_entity.pdbx_description
1 polymer ?
#
loop_
_entity_poly.entity_id
_entity_poly.type
_entity_poly.pdbx_seq_one_letter_code
_entity_poly.pdbx_strand_id
1 'polypeptide(L)'
;MAGEFQVNGKSASSLFSLRVHRGEGMALVAMNWRGGPPPPDFVGFAIEYRPPGGTRFLAVSNRIAFPDQDGAGNPNKLSSRLSPIQKFRWVHFPFDAKKSGEYTYMVTPVFMDVARRLSYEEPQTADIELRREGGAGIGVDGVRRRRAINETLDEAIADPSARVYVVACDFSERGFVDRLRQLGGRLKIIIDDDGKHGAAHSGETRSADILIASAGAENVKRQHMGKLQHNKMIVVDGDRVKKAVGGSTNFSWRGFYVQSNGRNSCSSTPIKTSSCQAPFTKAASRSLPSMTKPHFS
;
A
#
# COMPACT_ATOMS: atom_id res chain seq x y z
N MET A 1 8.97 -16.20 23.49
CA MET A 1 9.85 -16.27 22.30
C MET A 1 9.12 -15.63 21.12
N ALA A 2 9.70 -14.57 20.54
CA ALA A 2 9.15 -13.91 19.36
C ALA A 2 9.39 -14.82 18.13
N GLY A 3 8.33 -15.36 17.53
CA GLY A 3 8.45 -16.18 16.32
C GLY A 3 8.99 -15.36 15.16
N GLU A 4 9.71 -15.99 14.23
CA GLU A 4 10.35 -15.33 13.09
C GLU A 4 9.36 -14.48 12.27
N PHE A 5 9.76 -13.24 11.94
CA PHE A 5 8.94 -12.30 11.14
C PHE A 5 9.02 -12.57 9.63
N GLN A 6 9.92 -13.45 9.22
CA GLN A 6 10.09 -13.88 7.84
C GLN A 6 10.60 -15.31 7.84
N VAL A 7 10.15 -16.09 6.86
CA VAL A 7 10.60 -17.46 6.66
C VAL A 7 10.98 -17.65 5.19
N ASN A 8 11.95 -18.53 4.94
CA ASN A 8 12.37 -18.88 3.59
C ASN A 8 11.72 -20.21 3.16
N GLY A 9 11.56 -20.37 1.85
CA GLY A 9 11.14 -21.63 1.26
C GLY A 9 12.13 -22.75 1.55
N LYS A 10 11.61 -23.97 1.68
CA LYS A 10 12.38 -25.15 2.11
C LYS A 10 13.18 -25.83 0.99
N SER A 11 12.86 -25.60 -0.28
CA SER A 11 13.52 -26.29 -1.40
C SER A 11 14.71 -25.47 -1.93
N ALA A 12 15.89 -26.06 -1.98
CA ALA A 12 17.05 -25.46 -2.62
C ALA A 12 17.08 -25.71 -4.15
N SER A 13 16.41 -26.77 -4.61
CA SER A 13 16.37 -27.23 -6.01
C SER A 13 15.34 -26.49 -6.87
N SER A 14 14.34 -25.85 -6.27
CA SER A 14 13.32 -25.13 -7.04
C SER A 14 13.89 -23.95 -7.84
N LEU A 15 13.29 -23.69 -9.00
CA LEU A 15 13.64 -22.64 -9.98
C LEU A 15 13.57 -21.21 -9.42
N PHE A 16 12.96 -21.03 -8.26
CA PHE A 16 12.82 -19.74 -7.59
C PHE A 16 13.11 -19.85 -6.08
N SER A 17 13.42 -18.72 -5.47
CA SER A 17 13.44 -18.55 -4.02
C SER A 17 12.10 -18.04 -3.53
N LEU A 18 11.61 -18.60 -2.43
CA LEU A 18 10.42 -18.14 -1.73
C LEU A 18 10.83 -17.47 -0.42
N ARG A 19 10.25 -16.31 -0.13
CA ARG A 19 10.27 -15.69 1.19
C ARG A 19 8.88 -15.24 1.56
N VAL A 20 8.43 -15.62 2.75
CA VAL A 20 7.14 -15.18 3.29
C VAL A 20 7.40 -14.26 4.47
N HIS A 21 6.82 -13.06 4.42
CA HIS A 21 6.94 -12.06 5.48
C HIS A 21 5.62 -11.97 6.25
N ARG A 22 5.71 -11.99 7.58
CA ARG A 22 4.58 -11.80 8.49
C ARG A 22 4.16 -10.33 8.48
N GLY A 23 2.88 -10.08 8.29
CA GLY A 23 2.21 -8.81 8.56
C GLY A 23 1.11 -8.98 9.61
N GLU A 24 0.50 -7.88 10.05
CA GLU A 24 -0.61 -7.92 11.02
C GLU A 24 -1.85 -8.59 10.41
N GLY A 25 -2.00 -9.90 10.63
CA GLY A 25 -3.08 -10.71 10.06
C GLY A 25 -3.03 -10.90 8.54
N MET A 26 -1.86 -10.73 7.93
CA MET A 26 -1.63 -10.91 6.49
C MET A 26 -0.24 -11.49 6.24
N ALA A 27 -0.01 -12.07 5.06
CA ALA A 27 1.31 -12.50 4.62
C ALA A 27 1.68 -11.84 3.29
N LEU A 28 2.92 -11.35 3.19
CA LEU A 28 3.52 -11.03 1.90
C LEU A 28 4.32 -12.25 1.42
N VAL A 29 3.85 -12.85 0.33
CA VAL A 29 4.51 -13.94 -0.38
C VAL A 29 5.38 -13.32 -1.47
N ALA A 30 6.70 -13.49 -1.36
CA ALA A 30 7.67 -12.96 -2.30
C ALA A 30 8.44 -14.10 -2.98
N MET A 31 8.47 -14.06 -4.30
CA MET A 31 9.14 -15.04 -5.15
C MET A 31 10.23 -14.33 -5.93
N ASN A 32 11.44 -14.89 -6.04
CA ASN A 32 12.45 -14.41 -6.98
C ASN A 32 12.99 -15.56 -7.81
N TRP A 33 12.93 -15.43 -9.14
CA TRP A 33 13.51 -16.42 -10.06
C TRP A 33 15.03 -16.53 -9.84
N ARG A 34 15.56 -17.75 -9.92
CA ARG A 34 17.00 -18.00 -9.80
C ARG A 34 17.65 -17.99 -11.18
N GLY A 35 18.92 -17.58 -11.24
CA GLY A 35 19.73 -17.74 -12.44
C GLY A 35 19.36 -16.85 -13.64
N GLY A 36 18.55 -15.81 -13.47
CA GLY A 36 18.20 -14.86 -14.54
C GLY A 36 16.70 -14.58 -14.66
N PRO A 37 16.23 -14.08 -15.82
CA PRO A 37 14.79 -13.97 -16.10
C PRO A 37 14.14 -15.35 -16.27
N PRO A 38 12.84 -15.49 -15.96
CA PRO A 38 12.11 -16.72 -16.25
C PRO A 38 12.02 -17.00 -17.75
N PRO A 39 11.86 -18.27 -18.16
CA PRO A 39 11.72 -18.63 -19.56
C PRO A 39 10.40 -18.10 -20.15
N PRO A 40 10.28 -17.97 -21.49
CA PRO A 40 9.13 -17.33 -22.14
C PRO A 40 7.78 -18.04 -21.93
N ASP A 41 7.81 -19.34 -21.64
CA ASP A 41 6.65 -20.19 -21.37
C ASP A 41 6.17 -20.12 -19.91
N PHE A 42 6.91 -19.42 -19.04
CA PHE A 42 6.48 -19.15 -17.67
C PHE A 42 5.33 -18.13 -17.64
N VAL A 43 4.20 -18.53 -17.04
CA VAL A 43 2.97 -17.71 -17.04
C VAL A 43 2.55 -17.19 -15.66
N GLY A 44 3.30 -17.52 -14.60
CA GLY A 44 3.10 -16.99 -13.26
C GLY A 44 3.17 -18.05 -12.17
N PHE A 45 2.65 -17.71 -10.99
CA PHE A 45 2.68 -18.59 -9.82
C PHE A 45 1.28 -19.00 -9.37
N ALA A 46 1.09 -20.29 -9.12
CA ALA A 46 -0.01 -20.78 -8.32
C ALA A 46 0.37 -20.63 -6.85
N ILE A 47 -0.47 -19.93 -6.07
CA ILE A 47 -0.26 -19.71 -4.64
C ILE A 47 -1.39 -20.40 -3.90
N GLU A 48 -1.03 -21.37 -3.08
CA GLU A 48 -1.96 -22.09 -2.22
C GLU A 48 -1.54 -21.88 -0.76
N TYR A 49 -2.52 -21.91 0.15
CA TYR A 49 -2.26 -21.80 1.57
C TYR A 49 -3.10 -22.81 2.36
N ARG A 50 -2.56 -23.28 3.48
CA ARG A 50 -3.27 -24.14 4.42
C ARG A 50 -3.33 -23.44 5.78
N PRO A 51 -4.53 -23.15 6.31
CA PRO A 51 -4.65 -22.55 7.63
C PRO A 51 -4.26 -23.53 8.74
N PRO A 52 -3.98 -23.03 9.96
CA PRO A 52 -3.69 -23.87 11.11
C PRO A 52 -4.82 -24.88 11.36
N GLY A 53 -4.46 -26.16 11.53
CA GLY A 53 -5.42 -27.26 11.70
C GLY A 53 -6.23 -27.62 10.45
N GLY A 54 -5.99 -26.97 9.31
CA GLY A 54 -6.59 -27.33 8.03
C GLY A 54 -5.96 -28.60 7.44
N THR A 55 -6.77 -29.42 6.77
CA THR A 55 -6.31 -30.65 6.11
C THR A 55 -6.03 -30.48 4.61
N ARG A 56 -6.51 -29.38 4.00
CA ARG A 56 -6.39 -29.10 2.56
C ARG A 56 -5.76 -27.75 2.27
N PHE A 57 -5.06 -27.66 1.14
CA PHE A 57 -4.61 -26.41 0.56
C PHE A 57 -5.76 -25.68 -0.14
N LEU A 58 -5.81 -24.37 0.04
CA LEU A 58 -6.78 -23.46 -0.57
C LEU A 58 -6.03 -22.56 -1.55
N ALA A 59 -6.50 -22.50 -2.80
CA ALA A 59 -5.90 -21.63 -3.80
C ALA A 59 -6.27 -20.17 -3.57
N VAL A 60 -5.29 -19.29 -3.66
CA VAL A 60 -5.51 -17.86 -3.63
C VAL A 60 -6.19 -17.45 -4.94
N SER A 61 -7.20 -16.59 -4.86
CA SER A 61 -7.91 -16.12 -6.05
C SER A 61 -7.16 -14.96 -6.73
N ASN A 62 -6.99 -15.06 -8.04
CA ASN A 62 -6.58 -13.99 -8.92
C ASN A 62 -7.80 -13.09 -9.26
N ARG A 63 -7.55 -11.88 -9.76
CA ARG A 63 -8.56 -10.94 -10.23
C ARG A 63 -8.71 -10.95 -11.76
N ILE A 64 -7.74 -11.52 -12.45
CA ILE A 64 -7.67 -11.63 -13.91
C ILE A 64 -7.54 -13.11 -14.23
N ALA A 65 -8.24 -13.55 -15.27
CA ALA A 65 -8.14 -14.90 -15.79
C ALA A 65 -7.84 -14.89 -17.28
N PHE A 66 -7.35 -16.01 -17.81
CA PHE A 66 -7.22 -16.18 -19.24
C PHE A 66 -8.59 -16.02 -19.94
N PRO A 67 -8.63 -15.44 -21.14
CA PRO A 67 -9.87 -15.41 -21.93
C PRO A 67 -10.34 -16.85 -22.19
N ASP A 68 -11.64 -17.12 -22.01
CA ASP A 68 -12.20 -18.43 -22.35
C ASP A 68 -12.24 -18.58 -23.86
N GLN A 69 -12.03 -19.80 -24.36
CA GLN A 69 -12.32 -20.11 -25.77
C GLN A 69 -13.83 -20.35 -26.00
N ASP A 70 -14.61 -20.74 -24.97
CA ASP A 70 -16.00 -21.23 -25.15
C ASP A 70 -17.08 -20.54 -24.29
N GLY A 71 -16.78 -19.44 -23.59
CA GLY A 71 -17.80 -18.67 -22.84
C GLY A 71 -18.52 -19.39 -21.69
N ALA A 72 -18.22 -20.67 -21.43
CA ALA A 72 -18.70 -21.41 -20.26
C ALA A 72 -17.88 -21.01 -19.02
N GLY A 73 -18.51 -20.25 -18.13
CA GLY A 73 -17.89 -19.75 -16.91
C GLY A 73 -17.48 -20.88 -15.96
N ASN A 74 -16.21 -21.30 -16.00
CA ASN A 74 -15.66 -22.18 -14.98
C ASN A 74 -15.69 -21.44 -13.63
N PRO A 75 -16.40 -21.95 -12.59
CA PRO A 75 -16.50 -21.28 -11.29
C PRO A 75 -15.14 -21.13 -10.59
N ASN A 76 -14.16 -21.97 -10.94
CA ASN A 76 -12.80 -21.94 -10.41
C ASN A 76 -11.82 -21.13 -11.27
N LYS A 77 -12.29 -20.45 -12.32
CA LYS A 77 -11.45 -19.73 -13.29
C LYS A 77 -10.50 -18.73 -12.63
N LEU A 78 -10.90 -18.11 -11.51
CA LEU A 78 -10.07 -17.17 -10.77
C LEU A 78 -9.07 -17.84 -9.81
N SER A 79 -9.10 -19.15 -9.61
CA SER A 79 -8.08 -19.85 -8.81
C SER A 79 -6.69 -19.60 -9.38
N SER A 80 -5.69 -19.30 -8.55
CA SER A 80 -4.31 -19.14 -9.02
C SER A 80 -3.73 -20.38 -9.69
N ARG A 81 -4.36 -21.55 -9.56
CA ARG A 81 -3.99 -22.75 -10.32
C ARG A 81 -4.39 -22.64 -11.80
N LEU A 82 -5.57 -22.09 -12.09
CA LEU A 82 -6.07 -21.93 -13.46
C LEU A 82 -5.72 -20.55 -14.05
N SER A 83 -5.52 -19.55 -13.19
CA SER A 83 -5.13 -18.19 -13.55
C SER A 83 -3.94 -17.75 -12.70
N PRO A 84 -2.71 -18.19 -13.04
CA PRO A 84 -1.51 -17.94 -12.26
C PRO A 84 -1.28 -16.44 -11.99
N ILE A 85 -0.75 -16.15 -10.80
CA ILE A 85 -0.41 -14.78 -10.40
C ILE A 85 0.82 -14.34 -11.20
N GLN A 86 0.62 -13.40 -12.13
CA GLN A 86 1.67 -12.79 -12.96
C GLN A 86 2.46 -11.70 -12.20
N LYS A 87 2.77 -11.96 -10.93
CA LYS A 87 3.53 -11.05 -10.06
C LYS A 87 4.48 -11.86 -9.19
N PHE A 88 5.66 -11.30 -8.96
CA PHE A 88 6.68 -11.86 -8.06
C PHE A 88 6.42 -11.51 -6.58
N ARG A 89 5.34 -10.78 -6.29
CA ARG A 89 4.93 -10.40 -4.94
C ARG A 89 3.41 -10.44 -4.85
N TRP A 90 2.91 -11.09 -3.81
CA TRP A 90 1.48 -11.19 -3.55
C TRP A 90 1.17 -11.05 -2.06
N VAL A 91 0.18 -10.23 -1.72
CA VAL A 91 -0.29 -10.07 -0.33
C VAL A 91 -1.55 -10.91 -0.16
N HIS A 92 -1.51 -11.84 0.78
CA HIS A 92 -2.62 -12.71 1.12
C HIS A 92 -3.23 -12.32 2.48
N PHE A 93 -4.56 -12.19 2.51
CA PHE A 93 -5.36 -11.91 3.70
C PHE A 93 -6.24 -13.12 4.03
N PRO A 94 -5.78 -14.04 4.89
CA PRO A 94 -6.60 -15.19 5.28
C PRO A 94 -7.81 -14.74 6.09
N PHE A 95 -8.97 -15.36 5.82
CA PHE A 95 -10.23 -15.05 6.48
C PHE A 95 -10.14 -15.22 8.01
N ASP A 96 -9.45 -16.26 8.48
CA ASP A 96 -9.28 -16.60 9.89
C ASP A 96 -7.90 -16.20 10.46
N ALA A 97 -7.37 -15.02 10.12
CA ALA A 97 -6.04 -14.57 10.54
C ALA A 97 -5.81 -14.44 12.07
N LYS A 98 -6.83 -14.72 12.90
CA LYS A 98 -6.76 -14.76 14.37
C LYS A 98 -6.50 -16.17 14.93
N LYS A 99 -6.60 -17.22 14.11
CA LYS A 99 -6.34 -18.60 14.54
C LYS A 99 -4.86 -18.75 14.90
N SER A 100 -4.60 -19.25 16.10
CA SER A 100 -3.26 -19.60 16.56
C SER A 100 -2.71 -20.77 15.75
N GLY A 101 -1.42 -20.72 15.41
CA GLY A 101 -0.71 -21.74 14.65
C GLY A 101 -0.22 -21.29 13.28
N GLU A 102 0.54 -22.17 12.62
CA GLU A 102 1.22 -21.85 11.38
C GLU A 102 0.31 -21.97 10.16
N TYR A 103 0.43 -20.98 9.28
CA TYR A 103 -0.06 -21.06 7.91
C TYR A 103 1.04 -21.64 7.03
N THR A 104 0.75 -22.74 6.35
CA THR A 104 1.64 -23.28 5.32
C THR A 104 1.30 -22.63 3.99
N TYR A 105 2.23 -21.88 3.41
CA TYR A 105 2.15 -21.39 2.03
C TYR A 105 2.86 -22.36 1.10
N MET A 106 2.22 -22.69 -0.01
CA MET A 106 2.78 -23.48 -1.10
C MET A 106 2.72 -22.64 -2.38
N VAL A 107 3.87 -22.46 -3.02
CA VAL A 107 3.97 -21.69 -4.26
C VAL A 107 4.54 -22.58 -5.35
N THR A 108 3.84 -22.63 -6.47
CA THR A 108 4.16 -23.52 -7.60
C THR A 108 4.34 -22.67 -8.86
N PRO A 109 5.48 -22.75 -9.56
CA PRO A 109 5.64 -22.05 -10.82
C PRO A 109 4.83 -22.77 -11.90
N VAL A 110 4.15 -21.98 -12.74
CA VAL A 110 3.22 -22.49 -13.76
C VAL A 110 3.70 -22.06 -15.13
N PHE A 111 3.66 -23.00 -16.07
CA PHE A 111 4.07 -22.81 -17.46
C PHE A 111 2.90 -23.11 -18.39
N MET A 112 2.97 -22.59 -19.61
CA MET A 112 1.97 -22.81 -20.64
C MET A 112 2.62 -23.22 -21.95
N ASP A 113 2.20 -24.38 -22.48
CA ASP A 113 2.65 -24.82 -23.80
C ASP A 113 1.92 -24.10 -24.95
N VAL A 114 2.37 -24.33 -26.18
CA VAL A 114 1.77 -23.76 -27.40
C VAL A 114 0.30 -24.19 -27.61
N ALA A 115 -0.12 -25.29 -27.00
CA ALA A 115 -1.50 -25.77 -27.01
C ALA A 115 -2.33 -25.19 -25.85
N ARG A 116 -1.81 -24.20 -25.12
CA ARG A 116 -2.43 -23.53 -23.96
C ARG A 116 -2.66 -24.44 -22.75
N ARG A 117 -1.95 -25.56 -22.66
CA ARG A 117 -2.01 -26.46 -21.50
C ARG A 117 -1.08 -25.97 -20.41
N LEU A 118 -1.58 -25.95 -19.17
CA LEU A 118 -0.80 -25.57 -17.99
C LEU A 118 -0.02 -26.75 -17.43
N SER A 119 1.25 -26.56 -17.13
CA SER A 119 2.09 -27.49 -16.37
C SER A 119 2.59 -26.84 -15.08
N TYR A 120 2.92 -27.67 -14.09
CA TYR A 120 3.28 -27.26 -12.73
C TYR A 120 4.58 -27.94 -12.33
N GLU A 121 5.56 -27.15 -11.92
CA GLU A 121 6.88 -27.64 -11.52
C GLU A 121 7.03 -27.71 -9.99
N GLU A 122 8.23 -28.08 -9.51
CA GLU A 122 8.49 -28.29 -8.07
C GLU A 122 8.09 -27.08 -7.20
N PRO A 123 7.18 -27.25 -6.23
CA PRO A 123 6.71 -26.17 -5.38
C PRO A 123 7.70 -25.82 -4.27
N GLN A 124 7.65 -24.57 -3.81
CA GLN A 124 8.26 -24.12 -2.57
C GLN A 124 7.20 -24.08 -1.47
N THR A 125 7.56 -24.56 -0.27
CA THR A 125 6.72 -24.42 0.92
C THR A 125 7.39 -23.58 1.99
N ALA A 126 6.59 -22.81 2.72
CA ALA A 126 7.05 -21.99 3.84
C ALA A 126 5.94 -21.91 4.91
N ASP A 127 6.29 -22.16 6.16
CA ASP A 127 5.36 -22.11 7.29
C ASP A 127 5.55 -20.82 8.07
N ILE A 128 4.48 -20.09 8.32
CA ILE A 128 4.56 -18.83 9.08
C ILE A 128 3.34 -18.68 9.98
N GLU A 129 3.57 -18.37 11.24
CA GLU A 129 2.48 -18.01 12.15
C GLU A 129 2.03 -16.56 11.89
N LEU A 130 0.74 -16.37 11.62
CA LEU A 130 0.16 -15.04 11.45
C LEU A 130 -0.36 -14.56 12.81
N ARG A 131 0.40 -13.69 13.47
CA ARG A 131 0.00 -13.06 14.73
C ARG A 131 -0.48 -11.62 14.48
N ARG A 132 -1.49 -11.18 15.22
CA ARG A 132 -1.66 -9.76 15.55
C ARG A 132 -0.81 -9.50 16.79
N GLU A 133 0.38 -8.94 16.63
CA GLU A 133 1.20 -8.58 17.77
C GLU A 133 0.57 -7.41 18.53
N GLY A 134 0.19 -7.65 19.77
CA GLY A 134 0.27 -6.63 20.80
C GLY A 134 1.74 -6.47 21.17
N GLY A 135 2.35 -5.35 20.79
CA GLY A 135 3.71 -4.99 21.20
C GLY A 135 4.81 -5.29 20.18
N ALA A 136 5.36 -4.20 19.63
CA ALA A 136 6.68 -4.03 19.02
C ALA A 136 7.40 -5.25 18.37
N GLY A 137 7.32 -5.34 17.04
CA GLY A 137 8.16 -6.24 16.25
C GLY A 137 8.01 -6.06 14.74
N ILE A 138 9.06 -5.50 14.12
CA ILE A 138 9.46 -5.59 12.69
C ILE A 138 8.35 -5.86 11.65
N GLY A 139 7.53 -4.84 11.36
CA GLY A 139 6.50 -4.89 10.33
C GLY A 139 6.99 -4.53 8.93
N VAL A 140 6.50 -5.30 7.95
CA VAL A 140 6.44 -4.99 6.52
C VAL A 140 6.27 -3.49 6.26
N ASP A 141 7.13 -2.97 5.41
CA ASP A 141 7.35 -1.56 5.09
C ASP A 141 6.08 -0.68 4.91
N GLY A 142 4.92 -1.23 4.53
CA GLY A 142 3.64 -0.49 4.46
C GLY A 142 2.95 -0.27 5.82
N VAL A 143 2.92 -1.28 6.68
CA VAL A 143 2.26 -1.21 8.00
C VAL A 143 3.07 -0.37 8.98
N ARG A 144 4.41 -0.48 8.93
CA ARG A 144 5.30 0.39 9.73
C ARG A 144 5.16 1.86 9.31
N ARG A 145 5.00 2.15 8.01
CA ARG A 145 4.79 3.53 7.51
C ARG A 145 3.42 4.06 7.89
N ARG A 146 2.35 3.26 7.72
CA ARG A 146 1.01 3.63 8.18
C ARG A 146 1.02 3.90 9.69
N ARG A 147 1.68 3.05 10.48
CA ARG A 147 1.85 3.25 11.91
C ARG A 147 2.59 4.55 12.21
N ALA A 148 3.76 4.79 11.62
CA ALA A 148 4.51 6.04 11.84
C ALA A 148 3.74 7.30 11.41
N ILE A 149 3.00 7.24 10.31
CA ILE A 149 2.11 8.32 9.83
C ILE A 149 0.97 8.56 10.83
N ASN A 150 0.33 7.49 11.30
CA ASN A 150 -0.76 7.58 12.26
C ASN A 150 -0.27 8.05 13.63
N GLU A 151 0.86 7.52 14.13
CA GLU A 151 1.50 7.95 15.38
C GLU A 151 1.88 9.44 15.32
N THR A 152 2.40 9.93 14.19
CA THR A 152 2.70 11.35 14.01
C THR A 152 1.44 12.22 14.14
N LEU A 153 0.31 11.77 13.59
CA LEU A 153 -0.95 12.49 13.75
C LEU A 153 -1.54 12.36 15.15
N ASP A 154 -1.44 11.20 15.77
CA ASP A 154 -1.93 10.95 17.13
C ASP A 154 -1.15 11.84 18.13
N GLU A 155 0.17 11.97 17.95
CA GLU A 155 1.00 12.93 18.69
C GLU A 155 0.58 14.40 18.44
N ALA A 156 0.30 14.77 17.19
CA ALA A 156 -0.15 16.13 16.85
C ALA A 156 -1.56 16.45 17.41
N ILE A 157 -2.43 15.44 17.51
CA ILE A 157 -3.74 15.57 18.14
C ILE A 157 -3.57 15.81 19.64
N ALA A 158 -2.64 15.08 20.28
CA ALA A 158 -2.33 15.20 21.70
C ALA A 158 -1.57 16.49 22.08
N ASP A 159 -0.98 17.21 21.11
CA ASP A 159 -0.35 18.52 21.29
C ASP A 159 -1.31 19.64 20.83
N PRO A 160 -1.99 20.35 21.74
CA PRO A 160 -2.94 21.41 21.38
C PRO A 160 -2.31 22.59 20.63
N SER A 161 -0.99 22.79 20.77
CA SER A 161 -0.25 23.85 20.07
C SER A 161 0.07 23.48 18.62
N ALA A 162 -0.02 22.19 18.26
CA ALA A 162 0.44 21.69 16.98
C ALA A 162 -0.44 22.16 15.83
N ARG A 163 0.20 22.77 14.83
CA ARG A 163 -0.35 23.05 13.51
C ARG A 163 0.12 21.99 12.53
N VAL A 164 -0.79 21.46 11.73
CA VAL A 164 -0.51 20.34 10.82
C VAL A 164 -0.75 20.76 9.38
N TYR A 165 0.23 20.49 8.53
CA TYR A 165 0.21 20.82 7.10
C TYR A 165 0.35 19.55 6.27
N VAL A 166 -0.57 19.31 5.33
CA VAL A 166 -0.61 18.06 4.55
C VAL A 166 -0.68 18.36 3.05
N VAL A 167 0.15 17.66 2.26
CA VAL A 167 0.02 17.60 0.79
C VAL A 167 -0.30 16.17 0.42
N ALA A 168 -1.44 15.95 -0.23
CA ALA A 168 -1.97 14.63 -0.51
C ALA A 168 -2.27 14.46 -2.01
N CYS A 169 -1.63 13.46 -2.64
CA CYS A 169 -1.78 13.17 -4.07
C CYS A 169 -2.92 12.18 -4.35
N ASP A 170 -3.06 11.13 -3.55
CA ASP A 170 -4.17 10.16 -3.59
C ASP A 170 -4.60 9.94 -2.13
N PHE A 171 -5.85 10.28 -1.84
CA PHE A 171 -6.33 10.57 -0.50
C PHE A 171 -7.77 10.15 -0.32
N SER A 172 -7.95 9.03 0.38
CA SER A 172 -9.27 8.43 0.56
C SER A 172 -9.37 7.50 1.77
N GLU A 173 -8.29 7.29 2.54
CA GLU A 173 -8.34 6.38 3.67
C GLU A 173 -9.04 7.03 4.87
N ARG A 174 -10.17 6.44 5.26
CA ARG A 174 -11.09 7.04 6.21
C ARG A 174 -10.51 7.22 7.62
N GLY A 175 -9.72 6.27 8.12
CA GLY A 175 -9.10 6.39 9.44
C GLY A 175 -8.01 7.46 9.52
N PHE A 176 -7.38 7.79 8.39
CA PHE A 176 -6.48 8.91 8.24
C PHE A 176 -7.26 10.24 8.16
N VAL A 177 -8.36 10.30 7.39
CA VAL A 177 -9.28 11.46 7.36
C VAL A 177 -9.84 11.77 8.76
N ASP A 178 -10.27 10.74 9.51
CA ASP A 178 -10.85 10.90 10.84
C ASP A 178 -9.86 11.49 11.87
N ARG A 179 -8.56 11.21 11.71
CA ARG A 179 -7.50 11.85 12.51
C ARG A 179 -7.30 13.31 12.13
N LEU A 180 -7.20 13.59 10.83
CA LEU A 180 -7.07 14.97 10.34
C LEU A 180 -8.26 15.83 10.76
N ARG A 181 -9.47 15.27 10.74
CA ARG A 181 -10.70 15.93 11.22
C ARG A 181 -10.61 16.40 12.68
N GLN A 182 -9.94 15.64 13.55
CA GLN A 182 -9.79 15.98 14.98
C GLN A 182 -8.91 17.21 15.23
N LEU A 183 -8.08 17.59 14.26
CA LEU A 183 -7.22 18.76 14.39
C LEU A 183 -8.01 20.08 14.24
N GLY A 184 -9.18 20.04 13.60
CA GLY A 184 -10.01 21.21 13.34
C GLY A 184 -9.25 22.30 12.58
N GLY A 185 -9.41 23.57 12.98
CA GLY A 185 -8.73 24.72 12.38
C GLY A 185 -7.19 24.74 12.49
N ARG A 186 -6.58 23.74 13.16
CA ARG A 186 -5.12 23.57 13.20
C ARG A 186 -4.57 22.86 11.95
N LEU A 187 -5.44 22.25 11.14
CA LEU A 187 -5.09 21.59 9.90
C LEU A 187 -5.05 22.58 8.72
N LYS A 188 -4.05 22.45 7.85
CA LYS A 188 -4.07 22.97 6.47
C LYS A 188 -3.71 21.86 5.50
N ILE A 189 -4.50 21.66 4.46
CA ILE A 189 -4.30 20.56 3.52
C ILE A 189 -4.48 20.98 2.06
N ILE A 190 -3.62 20.43 1.21
CA ILE A 190 -3.74 20.44 -0.25
C ILE A 190 -4.07 19.01 -0.70
N ILE A 191 -5.17 18.85 -1.42
CA ILE A 191 -5.66 17.57 -1.94
C ILE A 191 -5.70 17.65 -3.47
N ASP A 192 -5.15 16.64 -4.13
CA ASP A 192 -5.19 16.53 -5.59
C ASP A 192 -6.62 16.55 -6.13
N ASP A 193 -6.78 17.13 -7.31
CA ASP A 193 -8.00 17.05 -8.10
C ASP A 193 -7.73 16.69 -9.57
N ASP A 194 -6.55 16.14 -9.90
CA ASP A 194 -6.25 15.71 -11.26
C ASP A 194 -7.11 14.50 -11.68
N GLY A 195 -7.63 14.54 -12.90
CA GLY A 195 -8.32 13.42 -13.53
C GLY A 195 -9.40 12.78 -12.64
N LYS A 196 -9.18 11.51 -12.25
CA LYS A 196 -10.16 10.74 -11.46
C LYS A 196 -10.29 11.22 -10.01
N HIS A 197 -9.28 11.90 -9.47
CA HIS A 197 -9.34 12.47 -8.12
C HIS A 197 -10.28 13.68 -8.07
N GLY A 198 -10.44 14.42 -9.16
CA GLY A 198 -11.37 15.55 -9.29
C GLY A 198 -12.85 15.17 -9.45
N ALA A 199 -13.19 13.88 -9.59
CA ALA A 199 -14.58 13.47 -9.81
C ALA A 199 -15.48 13.80 -8.59
N ALA A 200 -16.75 14.14 -8.85
CA ALA A 200 -17.72 14.53 -7.81
C ALA A 200 -17.91 13.47 -6.70
N HIS A 201 -17.72 12.18 -7.03
CA HIS A 201 -17.87 11.07 -6.10
C HIS A 201 -16.54 10.37 -5.76
N SER A 202 -15.41 11.02 -6.03
CA SER A 202 -14.09 10.49 -5.68
C SER A 202 -13.91 10.39 -4.16
N GLY A 203 -12.89 9.63 -3.74
CA GLY A 203 -12.53 9.58 -2.31
C GLY A 203 -12.00 10.92 -1.82
N GLU A 204 -11.25 11.62 -2.68
CA GLU A 204 -10.64 12.92 -2.43
C GLU A 204 -11.68 14.01 -2.24
N THR A 205 -12.74 14.02 -3.07
CA THR A 205 -13.84 14.98 -2.95
C THR A 205 -14.61 14.79 -1.65
N ARG A 206 -15.02 13.56 -1.33
CA ARG A 206 -15.72 13.29 -0.06
C ARG A 206 -14.84 13.58 1.16
N SER A 207 -13.55 13.28 1.09
CA SER A 207 -12.61 13.57 2.18
C SER A 207 -12.40 15.07 2.36
N ALA A 208 -12.34 15.84 1.26
CA ALA A 208 -12.29 17.29 1.30
C ALA A 208 -13.54 17.86 1.99
N ASP A 209 -14.74 17.39 1.64
CA ASP A 209 -15.99 17.87 2.26
C ASP A 209 -16.00 17.63 3.78
N ILE A 210 -15.56 16.45 4.23
CA ILE A 210 -15.42 16.12 5.66
C ILE A 210 -14.46 17.09 6.34
N LEU A 211 -13.31 17.38 5.72
CA LEU A 211 -12.29 18.25 6.31
C LEU A 211 -12.68 19.73 6.26
N ILE A 212 -13.42 20.18 5.24
CA ILE A 212 -13.98 21.53 5.17
C ILE A 212 -14.92 21.75 6.36
N ALA A 213 -15.77 20.77 6.67
CA ALA A 213 -16.69 20.85 7.80
C ALA A 213 -15.98 20.97 9.17
N SER A 214 -14.76 20.44 9.32
CA SER A 214 -14.01 20.50 10.59
C SER A 214 -12.96 21.61 10.66
N ALA A 215 -12.25 21.86 9.55
CA ALA A 215 -11.08 22.73 9.50
C ALA A 215 -11.37 24.09 8.85
N GLY A 216 -12.50 24.25 8.17
CA GLY A 216 -12.84 25.46 7.40
C GLY A 216 -12.38 25.38 5.94
N ALA A 217 -13.15 26.00 5.05
CA ALA A 217 -12.90 25.97 3.61
C ALA A 217 -11.59 26.68 3.22
N GLU A 218 -11.17 27.68 4.00
CA GLU A 218 -9.91 28.41 3.84
C GLU A 218 -8.66 27.54 4.12
N ASN A 219 -8.84 26.43 4.82
CA ASN A 219 -7.78 25.53 5.23
C ASN A 219 -7.68 24.26 4.37
N VAL A 220 -8.64 24.04 3.45
CA VAL A 220 -8.67 22.88 2.54
C VAL A 220 -8.63 23.36 1.10
N LYS A 221 -7.55 23.04 0.38
CA LYS A 221 -7.38 23.41 -1.03
C LYS A 221 -7.40 22.19 -1.95
N ARG A 222 -8.33 22.17 -2.92
CA ARG A 222 -8.31 21.27 -4.08
C ARG A 222 -7.46 21.89 -5.20
N GLN A 223 -6.43 21.19 -5.68
CA GLN A 223 -5.60 21.63 -6.82
C GLN A 223 -4.68 20.50 -7.32
N HIS A 224 -4.24 20.56 -8.58
CA HIS A 224 -3.36 19.55 -9.19
C HIS A 224 -2.03 20.04 -9.80
N MET A 225 -1.62 21.30 -9.58
CA MET A 225 -0.33 21.87 -10.04
C MET A 225 0.13 21.43 -11.46
N GLY A 226 -0.79 21.41 -12.44
CA GLY A 226 -0.45 20.99 -13.82
C GLY A 226 0.04 19.54 -13.94
N LYS A 227 -0.53 18.62 -13.14
CA LYS A 227 -0.20 17.17 -13.05
C LYS A 227 1.10 16.83 -12.30
N LEU A 228 1.75 17.82 -11.69
CA LEU A 228 3.00 17.63 -10.95
C LEU A 228 2.78 17.44 -9.44
N GLN A 229 1.53 17.45 -8.96
CA GLN A 229 1.21 17.29 -7.55
C GLN A 229 1.29 15.81 -7.12
N HIS A 230 2.50 15.26 -7.11
CA HIS A 230 2.78 13.88 -6.68
C HIS A 230 3.44 13.80 -5.29
N ASN A 231 3.38 14.89 -4.52
CA ASN A 231 3.99 14.96 -3.19
C ASN A 231 3.05 14.39 -2.13
N LYS A 232 3.60 13.59 -1.22
CA LYS A 232 2.93 13.10 -0.01
C LYS A 232 3.74 13.52 1.18
N MET A 233 3.25 14.53 1.89
CA MET A 233 3.98 15.14 3.00
C MET A 233 3.00 15.53 4.10
N ILE A 234 3.44 15.33 5.34
CA ILE A 234 2.82 15.81 6.56
C ILE A 234 3.89 16.59 7.31
N VAL A 235 3.56 17.78 7.77
CA VAL A 235 4.41 18.60 8.64
C VAL A 235 3.61 18.91 9.89
N VAL A 236 4.17 18.60 11.04
CA VAL A 236 3.64 18.94 12.36
C VAL A 236 4.58 19.97 12.98
N ASP A 237 4.02 21.11 13.34
CA ASP A 237 4.72 22.21 14.01
C ASP A 237 3.95 22.58 15.28
N GLY A 238 4.36 21.98 16.41
CA GLY A 238 3.87 22.25 17.74
C GLY A 238 5.01 22.35 18.74
N ASP A 239 4.71 22.74 19.97
CA ASP A 239 5.70 22.92 21.04
C ASP A 239 6.30 21.58 21.49
N ARG A 240 5.49 20.51 21.47
CA ARG A 240 5.92 19.15 21.86
C ARG A 240 6.34 18.30 20.65
N VAL A 241 5.75 18.56 19.48
CA VAL A 241 5.96 17.74 18.28
C VAL A 241 6.37 18.62 17.10
N LYS A 242 7.61 18.47 16.63
CA LYS A 242 8.14 19.11 15.41
C LYS A 242 8.69 18.07 14.46
N LYS A 243 7.87 17.63 13.51
CA LYS A 243 8.17 16.49 12.64
C LYS A 243 7.70 16.76 11.22
N ALA A 244 8.48 16.32 10.24
CA ALA A 244 8.02 16.20 8.87
C ALA A 244 8.10 14.73 8.45
N VAL A 245 7.02 14.22 7.86
CA VAL A 245 6.92 12.87 7.30
C VAL A 245 6.59 13.01 5.83
N GLY A 246 7.46 12.54 4.95
CA GLY A 246 7.20 12.57 3.51
C GLY A 246 7.78 11.37 2.78
N GLY A 247 7.27 11.15 1.57
CA GLY A 247 7.86 10.24 0.59
C GLY A 247 6.82 9.65 -0.37
N SER A 248 7.00 8.40 -0.81
CA SER A 248 6.25 7.87 -1.97
C SER A 248 4.86 7.31 -1.64
N THR A 249 4.50 7.18 -0.36
CA THR A 249 3.26 6.54 0.09
C THR A 249 2.04 7.45 -0.07
N ASN A 250 1.05 7.03 -0.87
CA ASN A 250 -0.28 7.67 -0.95
C ASN A 250 -1.06 7.51 0.37
N PHE A 251 -1.93 8.48 0.68
CA PHE A 251 -2.81 8.46 1.87
C PHE A 251 -4.18 7.83 1.54
N SER A 252 -4.13 6.72 0.82
CA SER A 252 -5.29 5.96 0.34
C SER A 252 -5.18 4.51 0.77
N TRP A 253 -6.29 3.76 0.65
CA TRP A 253 -6.26 2.33 0.90
C TRP A 253 -5.22 1.63 0.01
N ARG A 254 -5.13 2.02 -1.27
CA ARG A 254 -4.10 1.45 -2.17
C ARG A 254 -2.70 1.88 -1.74
N GLY A 255 -2.53 3.12 -1.28
CA GLY A 255 -1.27 3.63 -0.78
C GLY A 255 -0.72 2.90 0.44
N PHE A 256 -1.57 2.67 1.45
CA PHE A 256 -1.15 2.02 2.68
C PHE A 256 -1.04 0.50 2.59
N TYR A 257 -1.83 -0.16 1.73
CA TYR A 257 -1.95 -1.63 1.77
C TYR A 257 -1.54 -2.33 0.47
N VAL A 258 -1.40 -1.62 -0.66
CA VAL A 258 -1.22 -2.25 -1.99
C VAL A 258 0.06 -1.79 -2.71
N GLN A 259 0.47 -0.53 -2.54
CA GLN A 259 1.63 0.03 -3.25
C GLN A 259 2.96 -0.45 -2.65
N SER A 260 3.87 -0.92 -3.52
CA SER A 260 5.26 -1.21 -3.14
C SER A 260 6.08 0.08 -3.17
N ASN A 261 6.15 0.74 -2.01
CA ASN A 261 6.92 1.96 -1.80
C ASN A 261 8.35 1.62 -1.35
N GLY A 262 9.35 2.17 -2.07
CA GLY A 262 10.77 1.83 -1.91
C GLY A 262 11.36 2.20 -0.53
N ARG A 263 12.52 1.63 -0.21
CA ARG A 263 13.17 1.66 1.12
C ARG A 263 13.47 3.06 1.68
N ASN A 264 13.48 4.12 0.86
CA ASN A 264 13.80 5.50 1.25
C ASN A 264 12.56 6.42 1.43
N SER A 265 11.35 5.86 1.57
CA SER A 265 10.11 6.62 1.30
C SER A 265 9.37 7.21 2.50
N CYS A 266 9.94 7.18 3.73
CA CYS A 266 9.41 7.88 4.90
C CYS A 266 10.58 8.19 5.84
N SER A 267 11.17 9.37 5.72
CA SER A 267 12.12 9.89 6.71
C SER A 267 11.39 10.83 7.66
N SER A 268 11.28 10.46 8.94
CA SER A 268 10.93 11.40 10.00
C SER A 268 12.21 12.14 10.39
N THR A 269 12.44 13.29 9.78
CA THR A 269 13.60 14.14 10.11
C THR A 269 13.11 15.32 10.94
N PRO A 270 13.80 15.72 12.02
CA PRO A 270 13.60 17.04 12.60
C PRO A 270 14.09 18.07 11.57
N ILE A 271 13.15 18.72 10.87
CA ILE A 271 13.44 19.72 9.83
C ILE A 271 13.10 21.11 10.37
N LYS A 272 13.85 22.15 9.96
CA LYS A 272 13.44 23.56 10.14
C LYS A 272 12.11 23.79 9.39
N THR A 273 11.02 23.93 10.14
CA THR A 273 9.63 23.97 9.65
C THR A 273 9.34 25.05 8.59
N SER A 274 10.16 26.11 8.55
CA SER A 274 10.02 27.24 7.61
C SER A 274 10.12 26.87 6.12
N SER A 275 10.94 25.87 5.73
CA SER A 275 11.09 25.49 4.31
C SER A 275 9.94 24.62 3.79
N CYS A 276 9.30 23.84 4.67
CA CYS A 276 8.22 22.92 4.30
C CYS A 276 6.82 23.57 4.35
N GLN A 277 6.68 24.72 5.00
CA GLN A 277 5.44 25.52 5.00
C GLN A 277 5.26 26.37 3.73
N ALA A 278 6.33 26.60 2.96
CA ALA A 278 6.33 27.43 1.74
C ALA A 278 5.23 27.10 0.70
N PRO A 279 4.88 25.82 0.43
CA PRO A 279 3.77 25.47 -0.46
C PRO A 279 2.41 25.97 0.06
N PHE A 280 2.23 26.04 1.38
CA PHE A 280 0.98 26.45 2.02
C PHE A 280 0.83 27.96 2.10
N THR A 281 1.93 28.70 2.30
CA THR A 281 1.94 30.17 2.20
C THR A 281 1.71 30.65 0.76
N LYS A 282 2.34 30.01 -0.24
CA LYS A 282 2.16 30.34 -1.66
C LYS A 282 0.80 29.89 -2.24
N ALA A 283 0.18 28.87 -1.64
CA ALA A 283 -1.15 28.42 -2.03
C ALA A 283 -2.28 29.29 -1.43
N ALA A 284 -2.03 29.96 -0.30
CA ALA A 284 -2.96 30.90 0.35
C ALA A 284 -2.98 32.29 -0.33
N SER A 285 -1.89 32.70 -0.98
CA SER A 285 -1.91 33.89 -1.84
C SER A 285 -2.71 33.60 -3.11
N ARG A 286 -3.92 34.18 -3.22
CA ARG A 286 -4.70 34.24 -4.46
C ARG A 286 -3.92 35.04 -5.52
N SER A 287 -3.03 34.38 -6.26
CA SER A 287 -2.53 34.74 -7.60
C SER A 287 -1.23 34.00 -7.85
N LEU A 288 -1.30 32.86 -8.55
CA LEU A 288 -0.15 32.38 -9.31
C LEU A 288 -0.48 32.66 -10.77
N PRO A 289 0.33 33.47 -11.49
CA PRO A 289 0.12 33.70 -12.91
C PRO A 289 0.24 32.37 -13.66
N SER A 290 -0.67 32.15 -14.62
CA SER A 290 -0.61 31.00 -15.52
C SER A 290 0.75 30.97 -16.22
N MET A 291 1.56 29.95 -15.96
CA MET A 291 2.72 29.68 -16.80
C MET A 291 2.21 29.10 -18.12
N THR A 292 2.04 29.95 -19.12
CA THR A 292 1.94 29.54 -20.52
C THR A 292 3.28 28.98 -20.97
N LYS A 293 3.24 27.86 -21.71
CA LYS A 293 4.43 27.21 -22.27
C LYS A 293 5.21 28.20 -23.15
N PRO A 294 6.55 28.25 -23.08
CA PRO A 294 7.32 28.88 -24.13
C PRO A 294 7.18 28.04 -25.41
N HIS A 295 6.63 28.67 -26.45
CA HIS A 295 6.74 28.16 -27.81
C HIS A 295 8.22 28.21 -28.21
N PHE A 296 8.81 27.04 -28.45
CA PHE A 296 10.02 26.99 -29.25
C PHE A 296 9.61 27.00 -30.72
N SER A 297 10.04 28.05 -31.41
CA SER A 297 10.13 28.12 -32.88
C SER A 297 11.29 27.26 -33.35
#